data_AF-A0A841AQ56-F1
#
_entry.id   AF-A0A841AQ56-F1
#
_cell.length_a   1.000
_cell.length_b   1.000
_cell.length_c   1.000
_cell.angle_alpha   90.00
_cell.angle_beta   90.00
_cell.angle_gamma   90.00
#
_symmetry.space_group_name_H-M   'P 1'
#
loop_
_entity.id
_entity.type
_entity.pdbx_description
1 polymer ?
#
loop_
_entity_poly.entity_id
_entity_poly.type
_entity_poly.pdbx_seq_one_letter_code
_entity_poly.pdbx_strand_id
1 'polypeptide(L)' 'MAPTGDVVVYLSYPAGATRHPADLPAEVRLVAIDRWQEPTTLAAFNGGQGTINVPSWAPDGSAFAYVDYPLAEEGRTE' A
#
# COMPACT_ATOMS: atom_id res chain seq x y z
N MET A 1 -6.96 8.69 -1.94
CA MET A 1 -8.42 8.69 -2.15
C MET A 1 -8.66 8.66 -3.64
N ALA A 2 -9.65 7.90 -4.11
CA ALA A 2 -10.05 7.91 -5.51
C ALA A 2 -10.67 9.28 -5.89
N PRO A 3 -10.55 9.73 -7.15
CA PRO A 3 -11.17 10.99 -7.60
C PRO A 3 -12.70 11.03 -7.43
N THR A 4 -13.34 9.87 -7.45
CA THR A 4 -14.77 9.65 -7.20
C THR A 4 -15.19 9.92 -5.75
N GLY A 5 -14.23 9.92 -4.81
CA GLY A 5 -14.48 10.26 -3.41
C GLY A 5 -15.24 9.18 -2.62
N ASP A 6 -15.28 7.94 -3.09
CA ASP A 6 -15.96 6.81 -2.47
C ASP A 6 -15.00 5.88 -1.70
N VAL A 7 -13.77 5.71 -2.19
CA VAL A 7 -12.77 4.81 -1.61
C VAL A 7 -11.41 5.47 -1.36
N VAL A 8 -10.68 4.89 -0.40
CA VAL A 8 -9.30 5.25 -0.08
C VAL A 8 -8.41 4.01 -0.17
N VAL A 9 -7.28 4.16 -0.86
CA VAL A 9 -6.15 3.24 -0.76
C VAL A 9 -5.10 3.83 0.18
N TYR A 10 -4.56 3.01 1.07
CA TYR A 10 -3.53 3.38 2.04
C TYR A 10 -2.57 2.21 2.33
N LEU A 11 -1.40 2.55 2.91
CA LEU A 11 -0.46 1.57 3.44
C LEU A 11 -0.74 1.29 4.91
N SER A 12 -0.80 0.01 5.28
CA SER A 12 -0.89 -0.46 6.65
C SER A 12 0.44 -1.10 7.06
N TYR A 13 0.92 -0.76 8.25
CA TYR A 13 2.11 -1.36 8.87
C TYR A 13 1.71 -2.07 10.17
N PRO A 14 2.51 -3.05 10.64
CA PRO A 14 2.38 -3.63 11.97
C PRO A 14 2.38 -2.56 13.06
N ALA A 15 1.64 -2.85 14.14
CA ALA A 15 1.64 -1.99 15.32
C ALA A 15 3.06 -1.80 15.87
N GLY A 16 3.40 -0.57 16.26
CA GLY A 16 4.73 -0.25 16.78
C GLY A 16 5.75 0.19 15.72
N ALA A 17 5.39 0.22 14.43
CA ALA A 17 6.19 0.91 13.42
C ALA A 17 6.27 2.41 13.74
N THR A 18 7.47 2.89 14.07
CA THR A 18 7.70 4.27 14.55
C THR A 18 7.94 5.29 13.42
N ARG A 19 7.83 4.89 12.14
CA ARG A 19 7.95 5.76 10.95
C ARG A 19 7.29 5.13 9.70
N HIS A 20 7.71 5.55 8.50
CA HIS A 20 7.66 4.77 7.26
C HIS A 20 9.00 4.04 7.09
N PRO A 21 9.20 2.90 7.76
CA PRO A 21 10.38 2.09 7.51
C PRO A 21 10.31 1.55 6.08
N ALA A 22 11.45 1.56 5.40
CA ALA A 22 11.66 0.60 4.31
C ALA A 22 11.72 -0.79 4.94
N ASP A 23 11.32 -1.81 4.19
CA ASP A 23 11.63 -3.21 4.49
C ASP A 23 10.90 -3.83 5.70
N LEU A 24 9.74 -3.29 6.08
CA LEU A 24 8.82 -3.98 6.99
C LEU A 24 7.68 -4.65 6.22
N PRO A 25 7.02 -5.66 6.81
CA PRO A 25 5.74 -6.11 6.31
C PRO A 25 4.79 -4.93 6.17
N ALA A 26 4.26 -4.74 4.96
CA ALA A 26 3.34 -3.68 4.62
C ALA A 26 2.19 -4.26 3.80
N GLU A 27 1.01 -3.67 3.98
CA GLU A 27 -0.18 -4.02 3.20
C GLU A 27 -0.69 -2.81 2.44
N VAL A 28 -1.05 -3.00 1.17
CA VAL A 28 -1.91 -2.06 0.44
C VAL A 28 -3.35 -2.44 0.74
N ARG A 29 -4.10 -1.51 1.34
CA ARG A 29 -5.48 -1.71 1.74
C ARG A 29 -6.40 -0.72 1.07
N LEU A 30 -7.61 -1.17 0.73
CA LEU A 30 -8.71 -0.38 0.20
C LEU A 30 -9.83 -0.32 1.24
N VAL A 31 -10.44 0.85 1.42
CA VAL A 31 -11.58 1.02 2.31
C VAL A 31 -12.56 2.04 1.76
N ALA A 32 -13.86 1.79 1.96
CA ALA A 32 -14.89 2.78 1.67
C ALA A 32 -14.87 3.88 2.75
N ILE A 33 -15.07 5.14 2.35
CA ILE A 33 -14.99 6.28 3.27
C ILE A 33 -15.98 6.18 4.43
N ASP A 34 -17.13 5.55 4.22
CA ASP A 34 -18.16 5.34 5.23
C ASP A 34 -17.96 4.05 6.06
N ARG A 35 -16.95 3.23 5.75
CA ARG A 35 -16.71 1.93 6.39
C ARG A 35 -15.24 1.69 6.74
N TRP A 36 -14.62 2.66 7.42
CA TRP A 36 -13.21 2.59 7.85
C TRP A 36 -12.84 1.35 8.70
N GLN A 37 -13.83 0.70 9.32
CA GLN A 37 -13.63 -0.52 10.12
C GLN A 37 -13.60 -1.81 9.27
N GLU A 38 -13.90 -1.74 7.98
CA GLU A 38 -13.98 -2.90 7.06
C GLU A 38 -12.99 -2.80 5.87
N PRO A 39 -11.69 -2.56 6.09
CA PRO A 39 -10.72 -2.48 5.00
C PRO A 39 -10.42 -3.84 4.36
N THR A 40 -10.33 -3.87 3.04
CA THR A 40 -9.89 -5.02 2.24
C THR A 40 -8.40 -4.93 1.96
N THR A 41 -7.65 -6.01 2.23
CA THR A 41 -6.23 -6.10 1.86
C THR A 41 -6.11 -6.52 0.38
N LEU A 42 -5.43 -5.71 -0.42
CA LEU A 42 -5.23 -5.94 -1.85
C LEU A 42 -3.88 -6.61 -2.16
N ALA A 43 -2.85 -6.27 -1.39
CA ALA A 43 -1.51 -6.85 -1.51
C ALA A 43 -0.77 -6.78 -0.17
N ALA A 44 0.15 -7.71 0.06
CA ALA A 44 1.04 -7.76 1.22
C ALA A 44 2.47 -8.06 0.76
N PHE A 45 3.45 -7.31 1.24
CA PHE A 45 4.86 -7.38 0.81
C PHE A 45 5.80 -6.86 1.90
N ASN A 46 7.11 -7.11 1.74
CA ASN A 46 8.16 -6.53 2.58
C ASN A 46 8.67 -5.25 1.92
N GLY A 47 8.36 -4.09 2.49
CA GLY A 47 8.69 -2.79 1.91
C GLY A 47 7.99 -1.65 2.66
N GLY A 48 7.40 -0.73 1.90
CA GLY A 48 6.53 0.32 2.43
C GLY A 48 6.82 1.70 1.84
N GLN A 49 8.01 2.24 2.13
CA GLN A 49 8.43 3.54 1.59
C GLN A 49 8.58 3.48 0.06
N GLY A 50 7.83 4.33 -0.67
CA GLY A 50 7.90 4.38 -2.14
C GLY A 50 6.66 3.85 -2.86
N THR A 51 5.81 3.08 -2.17
CA THR A 51 4.73 2.31 -2.80
C THR A 51 3.62 3.18 -3.40
N ILE A 52 3.10 4.17 -2.65
CA ILE A 52 1.97 5.05 -3.05
C ILE A 52 2.10 6.50 -2.54
N ASN A 53 3.33 7.06 -2.57
CA ASN A 53 3.62 8.36 -1.93
C ASN A 53 2.94 9.57 -2.58
N VAL A 54 2.53 9.43 -3.84
CA VAL A 54 1.87 10.48 -4.63
C VAL A 54 0.53 9.97 -5.13
N PRO A 55 -0.41 10.85 -5.52
CA PRO A 55 -1.67 10.42 -6.12
C PRO A 55 -1.40 9.45 -7.29
N SER A 56 -1.91 8.23 -7.17
CA SER A 56 -1.65 7.15 -8.11
C SER A 56 -2.93 6.55 -8.71
N TRP A 57 -4.07 7.24 -8.56
CA TRP A 57 -5.35 6.83 -9.12
C TRP A 57 -5.48 7.25 -10.58
N ALA A 58 -6.13 6.41 -11.37
CA ALA A 58 -6.68 6.79 -12.67
C ALA A 58 -7.66 7.97 -12.49
N PRO A 59 -7.74 8.91 -13.45
CA PRO A 59 -8.62 10.07 -13.33
C PRO A 59 -10.10 9.74 -13.15
N ASP A 60 -10.55 8.60 -13.68
CA ASP A 60 -11.92 8.08 -13.56
C ASP A 60 -12.16 7.25 -12.29
N GLY A 61 -11.12 7.04 -11.47
CA GLY A 61 -11.18 6.25 -10.25
C GLY A 61 -11.25 4.74 -10.46
N SER A 62 -11.13 4.23 -11.69
CA SER A 62 -11.33 2.80 -11.97
C SER A 62 -10.18 1.91 -11.51
N ALA A 63 -8.99 2.49 -11.32
CA ALA A 63 -7.77 1.79 -10.96
C ALA A 63 -6.79 2.71 -10.23
N PHE A 64 -5.81 2.12 -9.56
CA PHE A 64 -4.65 2.83 -9.03
C PHE A 64 -3.37 2.04 -9.30
N ALA A 65 -2.24 2.74 -9.37
CA ALA A 65 -0.92 2.15 -9.48
C ALA A 65 -0.23 2.10 -8.10
N TYR A 66 0.58 1.06 -7.89
CA TYR A 66 1.47 0.93 -6.74
C TYR A 66 2.77 0.27 -7.19
N VAL A 67 3.85 0.51 -6.43
CA VAL A 67 5.15 -0.13 -6.65
C VAL A 67 5.41 -1.14 -5.55
N ASP A 68 5.66 -2.38 -5.91
CA ASP A 68 6.26 -3.38 -5.04
C ASP A 68 7.72 -3.58 -5.47
N TYR A 69 8.63 -3.67 -4.50
CA TYR A 69 10.03 -4.01 -4.73
C TYR A 69 10.38 -5.20 -3.85
N PRO A 70 10.47 -6.42 -4.41
CA PRO A 70 10.99 -7.53 -3.63
C PRO A 70 12.45 -7.22 -3.28
N LEU A 71 12.77 -7.20 -1.99
CA LEU A 71 14.17 -7.35 -1.58
C LEU A 71 14.65 -8.66 -2.22
N ALA A 72 15.67 -8.57 -3.07
CA ALA A 72 16.36 -9.76 -3.52
C ALA A 72 16.78 -10.53 -2.28
N GLU A 73 16.41 -11.81 -2.18
CA GLU A 73 16.94 -12.66 -1.11
C GLU A 73 18.47 -12.56 -1.18
N GLU A 74 19.06 -12.00 -0.12
CA GLU A 74 20.51 -11.91 0.04
C GLU A 74 21.01 -13.34 0.27
N GLY A 75 21.19 -14.10 -0.82
CA GLY A 75 21.43 -15.54 -0.72
C GLY A 75 21.40 -16.38 -2.00
N ARG A 76 21.50 -15.81 -3.21
CA ARG A 76 21.86 -16.60 -4.40
C ARG A 76 23.27 -16.24 -4.86
N THR A 77 24.23 -16.91 -4.25
CA THR A 77 25.55 -17.13 -4.83
C THR A 77 25.36 -17.99 -6.10
N GLU A 78 25.79 -17.48 -7.25
CA GLU A 78 26.28 -18.30 -8.37
C GLU A 78 27.79 -18.11 -8.47
#